data_AF-A0A2V8GJ12-F1
#
_entry.id   AF-A0A2V8GJ12-F1
#
_cell.length_a   1.000
_cell.length_b   1.000
_cell.length_c   1.000
_cell.angle_alpha   90.00
_cell.angle_beta   90.00
_cell.angle_gamma   90.00
#
_symmetry.space_group_name_H-M   'P 1'
#
loop_
_entity.id
_entity.type
_entity.pdbx_description
1 polymer ?
#
loop_
_entity_poly.entity_id
_entity_poly.type
_entity_poly.pdbx_seq_one_letter_code
_entity_poly.pdbx_strand_id
1 'polypeptide(L)' 'MSRGTAIGVWFAIVAVAAAITTVVLGVAVTTSTGLLLLGACFVPPAVMLMVWRGAPPVTIAEVLHDADGRGRQ' A
#
# COMPACT_ATOMS: atom_id res chain seq x y z
N MET A 1 -3.40 8.37 -11.64
CA MET A 1 -2.30 8.51 -10.65
C MET A 1 -1.59 7.18 -10.55
N SER A 2 -0.27 7.12 -10.77
CA SER A 2 0.46 5.85 -10.74
C SER A 2 0.65 5.35 -9.30
N ARG A 3 0.75 4.03 -9.11
CA ARG A 3 0.98 3.42 -7.78
C ARG A 3 2.25 3.95 -7.12
N GLY A 4 3.32 4.15 -7.90
CA GLY A 4 4.58 4.73 -7.41
C GLY A 4 4.41 6.18 -6.94
N THR A 5 3.61 6.97 -7.65
CA THR A 5 3.29 8.36 -7.24
C THR A 5 2.51 8.38 -5.92
N ALA A 6 1.57 7.46 -5.72
CA ALA A 6 0.80 7.39 -4.47
C ALA A 6 1.68 7.04 -3.26
N ILE A 7 2.62 6.10 -3.43
CA ILE A 7 3.59 5.72 -2.38
C ILE A 7 4.50 6.93 -2.07
N GLY A 8 5.04 7.60 -3.10
CA GLY A 8 5.89 8.78 -2.91
C GLY A 8 5.17 9.93 -2.20
N VAL A 9 3.91 10.19 -2.56
CA VAL A 9 3.08 11.20 -1.89
C VAL A 9 2.85 10.84 -0.41
N TRP A 10 2.62 9.56 -0.09
CA TRP A 10 2.46 9.12 1.30
C TRP A 10 3.71 9.40 2.14
N PHE A 11 4.89 9.01 1.66
CA PHE A 11 6.14 9.30 2.36
C PHE A 11 6.38 10.80 2.54
N ALA A 12 6.05 11.61 1.53
CA ALA A 12 6.15 13.06 1.64
C ALA A 12 5.23 13.61 2.75
N ILE A 13 3.98 13.13 2.83
CA ILE A 13 3.05 13.52 3.90
C ILE A 13 3.58 13.15 5.29
N VAL A 14 4.08 11.92 5.45
CA VAL A 14 4.65 11.44 6.74
C VAL A 14 5.86 12.28 7.15
N ALA A 15 6.77 12.57 6.20
CA ALA A 15 7.95 13.39 6.45
C ALA A 15 7.58 14.84 6.83
N VAL A 16 6.61 15.44 6.13
CA VAL A 16 6.10 16.78 6.44
C VAL A 16 5.45 16.82 7.81
N ALA A 17 4.62 15.82 8.16
CA ALA A 17 4.00 15.73 9.48
C ALA A 17 5.05 15.60 10.61
N ALA A 18 6.10 14.80 10.39
CA ALA A 18 7.21 14.67 11.33
C ALA A 18 8.01 15.98 11.47
N ALA A 19 8.28 16.67 10.36
CA ALA A 19 8.98 17.95 10.38
C ALA A 19 8.16 19.02 11.12
N ILE A 20 6.85 19.11 10.90
CA ILE A 20 5.99 20.08 11.59
C ILE A 20 5.98 19.81 13.10
N THR A 21 5.79 18.56 13.50
CA THR A 21 5.71 18.22 14.93
C THR A 21 7.02 18.47 15.67
N THR A 22 8.17 18.28 15.02
CA THR A 22 9.48 18.47 15.63
C THR A 22 9.94 19.92 15.59
N VAL A 23 9.80 20.59 14.44
CA VAL A 23 10.33 21.94 14.22
C VAL A 23 9.37 23.02 14.71
N VAL A 24 8.06 22.86 14.46
CA VAL A 24 7.06 23.89 14.77
C VAL A 24 6.51 23.73 16.19
N LEU A 25 6.23 22.49 16.59
CA LEU A 25 5.67 22.20 17.92
C LEU A 25 6.75 21.91 18.97
N GLY A 26 8.03 21.80 18.58
CA GLY A 26 9.14 21.55 19.49
C GLY A 26 9.06 20.18 20.19
N VAL A 27 8.28 19.25 19.65
CA VAL A 27 8.08 17.94 20.27
C VAL A 27 9.34 17.09 20.05
N ALA A 28 9.97 16.67 21.14
CA ALA A 28 11.10 15.77 21.06
C ALA A 28 10.67 14.43 20.42
N VAL A 29 11.41 13.98 19.40
CA VAL A 29 11.23 12.64 18.83
C VAL A 29 11.73 11.64 19.86
N THR A 30 10.81 11.06 20.60
CA THR A 30 11.10 9.94 21.49
C THR A 30 11.22 8.65 20.68
N THR A 31 11.76 7.59 21.29
CA THR A 31 11.80 6.25 20.69
C THR A 31 10.41 5.77 20.27
N SER A 32 9.36 6.10 21.01
CA SER A 32 7.98 5.77 20.63
C SER A 32 7.52 6.50 19.38
N THR A 33 7.85 7.78 19.21
CA THR A 33 7.56 8.54 17.99
C THR A 33 8.29 7.94 16.78
N GLY A 34 9.55 7.53 16.96
CA GLY A 34 10.32 6.84 15.92
C GLY A 34 9.65 5.53 15.47
N LEU A 35 9.17 4.72 16.42
CA LEU A 35 8.44 3.48 16.13
C LEU A 35 7.11 3.72 15.41
N LEU A 36 6.38 4.79 15.77
CA LEU A 36 5.15 5.18 15.10
C LEU A 36 5.40 5.63 13.66
N LEU A 37 6.47 6.41 13.42
CA LEU A 37 6.88 6.80 12.07
C LEU A 37 7.32 5.58 11.24
N LEU A 38 8.06 4.65 11.86
CA LEU A 38 8.42 3.40 11.20
C LEU A 38 7.17 2.60 10.79
N GLY A 39 6.20 2.47 11.71
CA GLY A 39 4.92 1.82 11.43
C GLY A 39 4.14 2.50 10.32
N ALA A 40 4.13 3.84 10.28
CA ALA A 40 3.49 4.62 9.23
C ALA A 40 4.13 4.38 7.85
N CYS A 41 5.45 4.16 7.80
CA CYS A 41 6.17 3.76 6.58
C CYS A 41 5.81 2.34 6.08
N PHE A 42 5.32 1.46 6.96
CA PHE A 42 4.85 0.12 6.59
C PHE A 42 3.40 0.09 6.07
N VAL A 43 2.66 1.20 6.19
CA VAL A 43 1.26 1.29 5.72
C VAL A 43 1.16 1.07 4.19
N PRO A 44 1.95 1.73 3.32
CA PRO A 44 1.84 1.49 1.88
C PRO A 44 2.16 0.05 1.45
N PRO A 45 3.22 -0.60 1.96
CA PRO A 45 3.46 -2.02 1.73
C PRO A 45 2.30 -2.90 2.21
N ALA A 46 1.78 -2.66 3.42
CA ALA A 46 0.67 -3.43 3.96
C ALA A 46 -0.60 -3.28 3.11
N VAL A 47 -0.92 -2.05 2.69
CA VAL A 47 -2.03 -1.75 1.79
C VAL A 47 -1.81 -2.42 0.42
N MET A 48 -0.61 -2.36 -0.15
CA MET A 48 -0.28 -3.06 -1.39
C MET A 48 -0.50 -4.57 -1.25
N LEU A 49 -0.04 -5.20 -0.17
CA LEU A 49 -0.23 -6.63 0.09
C LEU A 49 -1.71 -6.98 0.29
N MET A 50 -2.46 -6.12 0.99
CA MET A 50 -3.89 -6.34 1.22
C MET A 50 -4.71 -6.16 -0.07
N VAL A 51 -4.36 -5.19 -0.91
CA VAL A 51 -4.99 -4.94 -2.22
C VAL A 51 -4.60 -6.02 -3.25
N TRP A 52 -3.35 -6.46 -3.28
CA TRP A 52 -2.88 -7.52 -4.18
C TRP A 52 -3.26 -8.93 -3.75
N ARG A 53 -3.77 -9.11 -2.53
CA ARG A 53 -4.35 -10.39 -2.11
C ARG A 53 -5.73 -10.67 -2.72
N GLY A 54 -6.33 -9.72 -3.45
CA GLY A 54 -7.50 -10.01 -4.28
C GLY A 54 -7.17 -11.06 -5.33
N ALA A 55 -8.05 -12.05 -5.50
CA ALA A 55 -7.86 -13.14 -6.47
C ALA A 55 -7.43 -12.56 -7.85
N PRO A 56 -6.44 -13.16 -8.53
CA PRO A 56 -6.05 -12.75 -9.87
C PRO A 56 -7.31 -12.62 -10.74
N PRO A 57 -7.45 -11.54 -11.54
CA PRO A 57 -8.57 -11.43 -12.47
C PRO A 57 -8.60 -12.68 -13.34
N VAL A 58 -9.81 -13.21 -13.57
CA VAL A 58 -10.01 -14.48 -14.28
C VAL A 58 -9.22 -14.43 -15.59
N THR A 59 -8.36 -15.42 -15.76
CA THR A 59 -7.45 -15.44 -16.90
C THR A 59 -8.21 -15.86 -18.15
N ILE A 60 -7.79 -15.38 -19.32
CA ILE A 60 -8.38 -15.81 -20.60
C ILE A 60 -8.30 -17.34 -20.75
N ALA A 61 -7.24 -17.97 -20.21
CA ALA A 61 -7.09 -19.42 -20.19
C ALA A 61 -8.19 -20.12 -19.40
N GLU A 62 -8.54 -19.61 -18.21
CA GLU A 62 -9.66 -20.15 -17.41
C GLU A 62 -10.99 -20.00 -18.14
N VAL A 63 -11.21 -18.87 -18.83
CA VAL A 63 -12.43 -18.65 -19.62
C VAL A 63 -12.52 -19.62 -20.80
N LEU A 64 -11.43 -19.84 -21.53
CA LEU A 64 -11.40 -20.82 -22.62
C LEU A 64 -11.58 -22.26 -22.13
N HIS A 65 -11.02 -22.61 -20.98
CA HIS A 65 -11.12 -23.96 -20.44
C HIS A 65 -12.55 -24.28 -19.96
N ASP A 66 -13.22 -23.32 -19.31
CA ASP A 66 -14.62 -23.47 -18.90
C ASP A 66 -15.58 -23.58 -20.11
N ALA A 67 -15.29 -22.83 -21.18
CA ALA A 67 -16.06 -22.90 -22.43
C ALA A 67 -15.88 -24.25 -23.16
N ASP A 68 -14.65 -24.78 -23.22
CA ASP A 68 -14.37 -26.09 -23.83
C ASP A 68 -15.00 -27.24 -23.01
N GLY A 69 -14.99 -27.12 -21.68
CA GLY A 69 -15.63 -28.08 -20.77
C GLY A 69 -17.16 -28.14 -20.93
N ARG A 70 -17.82 -26.99 -21.18
CA ARG A 70 -19.26 -26.92 -21.47
C ARG A 70 -19.62 -27.42 -22.86
N GLY A 71 -18.74 -27.28 -23.85
CA GLY A 71 -18.98 -27.75 -25.23
C GLY A 71 -18.92 -29.26 -25.42
N ARG A 72 -18.48 -30.02 -24.40
CA ARG A 72 -18.35 -31.49 -24.43
C ARG A 72 -19.48 -32.24 -23.71
N GLN A 73 -20.47 -31.53 -23.17
CA GLN A 73 -21.70 -32.09 -22.60
C GLN A 73 -22.85 -32.01 -23.61
#